data_AF-A0A0K8TNS4-F1
#
_entry.id   AF-A0A0K8TNS4-F1
#
_cell.length_a   1.000
_cell.length_b   1.000
_cell.length_c   1.000
_cell.angle_alpha   90.00
_cell.angle_beta   90.00
_cell.angle_gamma   90.00
#
_symmetry.space_group_name_H-M   'P 1'
#
loop_
_entity.id
_entity.type
_entity.pdbx_description
1 polymer ?
#
loop_
_entity_poly.entity_id
_entity_poly.type
_entity_poly.pdbx_seq_one_letter_code
_entity_poly.pdbx_strand_id
1 'polypeptide(L)'
;MSLIGKLHDDNIPLADDDPQVIINDENDPQNIPNGRSMDSLQSTYTNRSSSPDDRHSLEADISPDEKEEKARLISQVLELQNTLDDLSQRVDSVKEENLKLRSENQVLGQYIENLMSASSVFQSTSPNTKKK
;
A
#
# COMPACT_ATOMS: atom_id res chain seq x y z
N MET A 1 1.32 -46.76 -7.10
CA MET A 1 2.56 -46.10 -7.56
C MET A 1 2.35 -44.60 -7.42
N SER A 2 3.07 -43.96 -6.50
CA SER A 2 3.03 -42.52 -6.24
C SER A 2 4.40 -41.94 -6.57
N LEU A 3 4.47 -41.02 -7.52
CA LEU A 3 5.65 -40.19 -7.80
C LEU A 3 5.19 -38.86 -8.39
N ILE A 4 5.08 -37.85 -7.53
CA ILE A 4 5.25 -36.40 -7.77
C ILE A 4 5.01 -35.80 -6.37
N GLY A 5 5.82 -34.95 -5.75
CA GLY A 5 7.07 -34.28 -6.06
C GLY A 5 7.22 -33.28 -4.91
N LYS A 6 8.35 -33.31 -4.19
CA LYS A 6 8.66 -32.34 -3.14
C LYS A 6 8.60 -30.92 -3.73
N LEU A 7 7.87 -30.01 -3.09
CA LEU A 7 8.21 -28.60 -3.08
C LEU A 7 8.10 -28.11 -1.63
N HIS A 8 9.29 -27.87 -1.07
CA HIS A 8 9.53 -27.07 0.12
C HIS A 8 9.43 -25.59 -0.25
N ASP A 9 9.32 -24.77 0.79
CA ASP A 9 9.54 -23.32 0.84
C ASP A 9 8.49 -22.42 0.21
N ASP A 10 7.62 -21.90 1.08
CA ASP A 10 7.17 -20.50 1.09
C ASP A 10 6.73 -20.13 2.52
N ASN A 11 7.65 -20.25 3.49
CA ASN A 11 7.56 -19.45 4.72
C ASN A 11 8.31 -18.14 4.44
N ILE A 12 7.60 -17.15 3.90
CA ILE A 12 8.13 -15.80 3.76
C ILE A 12 8.35 -15.27 5.20
N PRO A 13 9.58 -14.93 5.62
CA PRO A 13 9.82 -14.41 6.96
C PRO A 13 9.13 -13.05 7.11
N LEU A 14 8.37 -12.88 8.21
CA LEU A 14 7.75 -11.61 8.58
C LEU A 14 8.86 -10.61 8.94
N ALA A 15 8.83 -9.40 8.39
CA ALA A 15 9.84 -8.35 8.60
C ALA A 15 9.90 -7.80 10.05
N ASP A 16 9.14 -8.41 10.96
CA ASP A 16 8.96 -7.97 12.35
C ASP A 16 9.98 -8.62 13.30
N ASP A 17 10.84 -9.52 12.79
CA ASP A 17 11.82 -10.30 13.56
C ASP A 17 13.25 -9.74 13.46
N ASP A 18 13.44 -8.49 13.04
CA ASP A 18 14.75 -7.79 13.09
C ASP A 18 14.96 -7.16 14.49
N PRO A 19 15.84 -7.71 15.36
CA PRO A 19 16.02 -7.22 16.73
C PRO A 19 16.87 -5.94 16.84
N GLN A 20 16.87 -5.05 15.84
CA GLN A 20 17.66 -3.81 15.87
C GLN A 20 16.94 -2.59 15.29
N VAL A 21 15.90 -2.14 15.99
CA VAL A 21 15.52 -0.72 16.03
C VAL A 21 15.39 -0.32 17.50
N ILE A 22 16.51 0.07 18.10
CA ILE A 22 16.51 0.82 19.35
C ILE A 22 16.45 2.29 18.95
N ILE A 23 15.27 2.90 19.03
CA ILE A 23 15.14 4.35 18.99
C ILE A 23 15.62 4.84 20.37
N ASN A 24 16.89 5.24 20.46
CA ASN A 24 17.41 5.92 21.65
C ASN A 24 16.80 7.32 21.71
N ASP A 25 15.82 7.50 22.58
CA ASP A 25 15.14 8.78 22.83
C ASP A 25 15.72 9.42 24.10
N GLU A 26 17.02 9.79 24.10
CA GLU A 26 17.60 10.63 25.18
C GLU A 26 18.71 11.58 24.67
N ASN A 27 18.55 12.84 25.07
CA ASN A 27 19.36 14.05 24.90
C ASN A 27 20.90 13.92 24.83
N ASP A 28 21.50 14.57 23.82
CA ASP A 28 22.86 15.14 23.94
C ASP A 28 23.01 16.41 23.07
N PRO A 29 23.18 17.62 23.65
CA PRO A 29 23.25 18.85 22.88
C PRO A 29 24.68 19.38 22.82
N GLN A 30 25.60 18.83 22.01
CA GLN A 30 26.89 19.48 21.78
C GLN A 30 27.48 19.20 20.39
N ASN A 31 27.82 20.31 19.71
CA ASN A 31 28.90 20.44 18.72
C ASN A 31 28.56 20.25 17.22
N ILE A 32 27.77 21.17 16.66
CA ILE A 32 27.90 21.53 15.24
C ILE A 32 28.95 22.65 15.17
N PRO A 33 30.17 22.41 14.65
CA PRO A 33 31.11 23.50 14.45
C PRO A 33 30.61 24.43 13.34
N ASN A 34 30.36 25.64 13.80
CA ASN A 34 30.06 26.86 13.08
C ASN A 34 31.02 27.13 11.91
N GLY A 35 30.46 27.52 10.76
CA GLY A 35 30.99 28.55 9.88
C GLY A 35 32.37 28.35 9.23
N ARG A 36 32.38 27.92 7.97
CA ARG A 36 33.27 28.49 6.96
C ARG A 36 32.50 28.76 5.66
N SER A 37 32.18 30.05 5.47
CA SER A 37 32.07 30.62 4.13
C SER A 37 33.38 30.32 3.39
N MET A 38 33.28 29.63 2.26
CA MET A 38 34.26 29.71 1.19
C MET A 38 33.48 30.11 -0.04
N ASP A 39 33.35 31.42 -0.19
CA ASP A 39 33.13 32.05 -1.48
C ASP A 39 34.04 31.44 -2.55
N SER A 40 33.49 31.36 -3.76
CA SER A 40 34.19 31.22 -5.05
C SER A 40 34.57 29.81 -5.53
N LEU A 41 33.64 29.16 -6.24
CA LEU A 41 33.95 28.66 -7.58
C LEU A 41 32.92 29.25 -8.56
N GLN A 42 33.35 30.34 -9.19
CA GLN A 42 32.61 31.04 -10.23
C GLN A 42 32.56 30.17 -11.49
N SER A 43 31.40 29.61 -11.80
CA SER A 43 31.16 28.86 -13.05
C SER A 43 31.24 29.80 -14.25
N THR A 44 32.36 29.72 -14.98
CA THR A 44 32.63 30.41 -16.26
C THR A 44 31.85 29.82 -17.43
N TYR A 45 30.52 29.76 -17.32
CA TYR A 45 29.60 29.65 -18.48
C TYR A 45 28.20 30.26 -18.23
N THR A 46 28.00 30.99 -17.12
CA THR A 46 26.77 31.80 -16.94
C THR A 46 26.93 33.17 -17.59
N ASN A 47 27.06 33.20 -18.93
CA ASN A 47 26.78 34.42 -19.67
C ASN A 47 25.26 34.62 -19.71
N ARG A 48 24.77 35.50 -18.84
CA ARG A 48 23.59 36.38 -19.03
C ARG A 48 22.43 35.79 -19.84
N SER A 49 21.35 35.46 -19.15
CA SER A 49 20.10 36.24 -19.26
C SER A 49 19.11 35.74 -18.21
N SER A 50 19.00 36.53 -17.14
CA SER A 50 17.89 36.46 -16.19
C SER A 50 16.72 37.23 -16.80
N SER A 51 15.96 36.59 -17.69
CA SER A 51 14.61 37.04 -18.06
C SER A 51 13.62 36.00 -17.57
N PRO A 52 12.60 36.38 -16.78
CA PRO A 52 11.51 35.47 -16.40
C PRO A 52 10.60 35.07 -17.57
N ASP A 53 10.79 35.66 -18.75
CA ASP A 53 9.92 35.50 -19.93
C ASP A 53 10.23 34.28 -20.83
N ASP A 54 11.41 33.66 -20.72
CA ASP A 54 11.83 32.60 -21.65
C ASP A 54 11.27 31.20 -21.35
N ARG A 55 10.31 31.08 -20.42
CA ARG A 55 9.50 29.85 -20.28
C ARG A 55 8.37 29.78 -21.29
N HIS A 56 7.97 30.90 -21.91
CA HIS A 56 6.97 30.91 -22.97
C HIS A 56 7.55 30.72 -24.37
N SER A 57 8.86 30.94 -24.57
CA SER A 57 9.46 30.86 -25.91
C SER A 57 9.53 29.43 -26.49
N LEU A 58 9.49 28.40 -25.64
CA LEU A 58 9.45 26.99 -26.07
C LEU A 58 8.03 26.50 -26.40
N GLU A 59 7.00 27.26 -26.03
CA GLU A 59 5.61 26.93 -26.34
C GLU A 59 5.16 27.52 -27.70
N ALA A 60 5.93 28.48 -28.21
CA ALA A 60 5.69 29.16 -29.48
C ALA A 60 6.02 28.29 -30.72
N ASP A 61 6.87 27.27 -30.56
CA ASP A 61 7.27 26.34 -31.63
C ASP A 61 6.42 25.07 -31.71
N ILE A 62 5.41 24.91 -30.84
CA ILE A 62 4.51 23.76 -30.85
C ILE A 62 3.39 24.03 -31.86
N SER A 63 3.25 23.17 -32.87
CA SER A 63 2.19 23.30 -33.89
C SER A 63 0.81 23.32 -33.21
N PRO A 64 -0.17 24.11 -33.72
CA PRO A 64 -1.53 24.09 -33.20
C PRO A 64 -2.12 22.66 -33.14
N ASP A 65 -1.77 21.80 -34.10
CA ASP A 65 -2.20 20.40 -34.15
C ASP A 65 -1.67 19.59 -32.96
N GLU A 66 -0.40 19.80 -32.58
CA GLU A 66 0.22 19.13 -31.44
C GLU A 66 -0.37 19.62 -30.11
N LYS A 67 -0.77 20.89 -30.03
CA LYS A 67 -1.48 21.42 -28.85
C LYS A 67 -2.85 20.77 -28.70
N GLU A 68 -3.58 20.59 -29.80
CA GLU A 68 -4.87 19.91 -29.80
C GLU A 68 -4.75 18.42 -29.44
N GLU A 69 -3.76 17.72 -29.98
CA GLU A 69 -3.51 16.32 -29.63
C GLU A 69 -3.17 16.17 -28.15
N LYS A 70 -2.30 17.04 -27.62
CA LYS A 70 -2.01 17.08 -26.18
C LYS A 70 -3.26 17.32 -25.35
N ALA A 71 -4.13 18.25 -25.75
CA ALA A 71 -5.39 18.52 -25.05
C ALA A 71 -6.34 17.30 -25.06
N ARG A 72 -6.41 16.56 -26.18
CA ARG A 72 -7.18 15.31 -26.27
C ARG A 72 -6.62 14.21 -25.37
N LEU A 73 -5.29 14.03 -25.35
CA LEU A 73 -4.62 13.06 -24.48
C LEU A 73 -4.83 13.40 -22.99
N ILE A 74 -4.71 14.68 -22.63
CA ILE A 74 -4.98 15.14 -21.25
C ILE A 74 -6.42 14.80 -20.86
N SER A 75 -7.38 15.06 -21.73
CA SER A 75 -8.80 14.77 -21.46
C SER A 75 -9.04 13.27 -21.22
N GLN A 76 -8.45 12.41 -22.05
CA GLN A 76 -8.53 10.96 -21.88
C GLN A 76 -7.89 10.49 -20.57
N VAL A 77 -6.72 11.05 -20.21
CA VAL A 77 -6.07 10.71 -18.94
C VAL A 77 -6.95 11.11 -17.75
N LEU A 78 -7.59 12.27 -17.79
CA LEU A 78 -8.49 12.73 -16.72
C LEU A 78 -9.72 11.82 -16.59
N GLU A 79 -10.33 11.40 -17.70
CA GLU A 79 -11.46 10.46 -17.67
C GLU A 79 -11.07 9.10 -17.08
N LEU A 80 -9.89 8.59 -17.46
CA LEU A 80 -9.36 7.34 -16.91
C LEU A 80 -9.04 7.47 -15.41
N GLN A 81 -8.47 8.60 -14.99
CA GLN A 81 -8.20 8.87 -13.58
C GLN A 81 -9.48 8.92 -12.76
N ASN A 82 -10.52 9.61 -13.23
CA ASN A 82 -11.82 9.64 -12.57
C ASN A 82 -12.43 8.24 -12.45
N THR A 83 -12.39 7.46 -13.54
CA THR A 83 -12.92 6.08 -13.53
C THR A 83 -12.14 5.17 -12.57
N LEU A 84 -10.82 5.35 -12.48
CA LEU A 84 -9.96 4.58 -11.58
C LEU A 84 -10.22 4.95 -10.12
N ASP A 85 -10.40 6.24 -9.82
CA ASP A 85 -10.73 6.73 -8.48
C ASP A 85 -12.08 6.17 -8.00
N ASP A 86 -13.11 6.25 -8.84
CA ASP A 86 -14.42 5.66 -8.57
C ASP A 86 -14.34 4.16 -8.27
N LEU A 87 -13.55 3.42 -9.07
CA LEU A 87 -13.35 1.99 -8.86
C LEU A 87 -12.60 1.71 -7.56
N SER A 88 -11.57 2.50 -7.24
CA SER A 88 -10.82 2.39 -5.99
C SER A 88 -11.74 2.57 -4.78
N GLN A 89 -12.57 3.61 -4.78
CA GLN A 89 -13.51 3.86 -3.70
C GLN A 89 -14.54 2.74 -3.53
N ARG A 90 -15.03 2.18 -4.64
CA ARG A 90 -15.93 1.01 -4.60
C ARG A 90 -15.25 -0.22 -4.01
N VAL A 91 -14.00 -0.47 -4.37
CA VAL A 91 -13.21 -1.58 -3.82
C VAL A 91 -13.05 -1.42 -2.30
N ASP A 92 -12.73 -0.21 -1.83
CA ASP A 92 -12.58 0.05 -0.40
C ASP A 92 -13.91 -0.13 0.36
N SER A 93 -15.01 0.32 -0.23
CA SER A 93 -16.36 0.10 0.33
C SER A 93 -16.70 -1.39 0.46
N VAL A 94 -16.39 -2.18 -0.58
CA VAL A 94 -16.61 -3.64 -0.56
C VAL A 94 -15.72 -4.33 0.48
N LYS A 95 -14.47 -3.89 0.63
CA LYS A 95 -13.57 -4.43 1.67
C LYS A 95 -14.11 -4.15 3.07
N GLU A 96 -14.60 -2.94 3.33
CA GLU A 96 -15.18 -2.57 4.62
C GLU A 96 -16.41 -3.42 4.95
N GLU A 97 -17.34 -3.56 4.00
CA GLU A 97 -18.52 -4.42 4.17
C GLU A 97 -18.12 -5.89 4.40
N ASN A 98 -17.14 -6.39 3.65
CA ASN A 98 -16.66 -7.77 3.84
C ASN A 98 -16.07 -7.98 5.23
N LEU A 99 -15.29 -7.03 5.75
CA LEU A 99 -14.71 -7.11 7.07
C LEU A 99 -15.79 -7.13 8.15
N LYS A 100 -16.82 -6.29 8.00
CA LYS A 100 -17.98 -6.25 8.90
C LYS A 100 -18.75 -7.58 8.89
N LEU A 101 -19.01 -8.14 7.72
CA LEU A 101 -19.68 -9.44 7.61
C LEU A 101 -18.84 -10.57 8.22
N ARG A 102 -17.52 -10.54 8.06
CA ARG A 102 -16.62 -11.52 8.68
C ARG A 102 -16.65 -11.44 10.20
N SER A 103 -16.61 -10.24 10.77
CA SER A 103 -16.67 -10.08 12.23
C SER A 103 -18.02 -10.51 12.81
N GLU A 104 -19.13 -10.18 12.14
CA GLU A 104 -20.47 -10.64 12.55
C GLU A 104 -20.58 -12.17 12.48
N ASN A 105 -20.14 -12.77 11.37
CA ASN A 105 -20.15 -14.22 11.21
C ASN A 105 -19.27 -14.93 12.24
N GLN A 106 -18.14 -14.34 12.63
CA GLN A 106 -17.29 -14.89 13.69
C GLN A 106 -18.03 -14.93 15.03
N VAL A 107 -18.71 -13.83 15.39
CA VAL A 107 -19.50 -13.76 16.63
C VAL A 107 -20.66 -14.76 16.61
N LEU A 108 -21.40 -14.84 15.49
CA LEU A 108 -22.48 -15.81 15.33
C LEU A 108 -21.99 -17.25 15.37
N GLY A 109 -20.85 -17.55 14.73
CA GLY A 109 -20.21 -18.85 14.76
C GLY A 109 -19.88 -19.29 16.19
N GLN A 110 -19.24 -18.41 16.96
CA GLN A 110 -18.92 -18.70 18.37
C GLN A 110 -20.18 -18.91 19.21
N TYR A 111 -21.24 -18.14 18.98
CA TYR A 111 -22.51 -18.32 19.69
C TYR A 111 -23.11 -19.70 19.41
N ILE A 112 -23.10 -20.14 18.15
CA ILE A 112 -23.58 -21.48 17.76
C ILE A 112 -22.72 -22.57 18.39
N GLU A 113 -21.39 -22.45 18.35
CA GLU A 113 -20.47 -23.40 18.98
C GLU A 113 -20.69 -23.52 20.49
N ASN A 114 -20.91 -22.39 21.17
CA ASN A 114 -21.19 -22.37 22.59
C ASN A 114 -22.51 -23.07 22.92
N LEU A 115 -23.55 -22.86 22.10
CA LEU A 115 -24.83 -23.55 22.26
C LEU A 115 -24.70 -25.06 22.02
N MET A 116 -23.99 -25.48 20.98
CA MET A 116 -23.76 -26.90 20.69
C MET A 116 -22.93 -27.58 21.79
N SER A 117 -21.97 -26.87 22.38
CA SER A 117 -21.09 -27.40 23.43
C SER A 117 -21.76 -27.44 24.81
N ALA A 118 -22.61 -26.46 25.13
CA ALA A 118 -23.36 -26.40 26.39
C ALA A 118 -24.62 -27.29 26.38
N SER A 119 -25.16 -27.61 25.21
CA SER A 119 -26.30 -28.51 25.06
C SER A 119 -25.84 -29.97 25.03
N SER A 120 -26.13 -30.72 26.10
CA SER A 120 -25.92 -32.19 26.16
C SER A 120 -26.67 -32.97 25.07
N VAL A 121 -27.58 -32.33 24.32
CA VAL A 121 -28.46 -32.95 23.31
C VAL A 121 -27.69 -33.46 22.08
N PHE A 122 -26.46 -33.02 21.83
CA PHE A 122 -25.65 -33.48 20.69
C PHE A 122 -24.67 -34.63 21.01
N GLN A 123 -24.58 -35.08 22.27
CA GLN A 123 -23.67 -36.19 22.65
C GLN A 123 -24.30 -37.59 22.53
N SER A 124 -25.63 -37.72 22.40
CA SER A 124 -26.32 -39.02 22.60
C SER A 124 -26.57 -39.89 21.37
N THR A 125 -26.03 -39.61 20.18
CA THR A 125 -26.20 -40.50 19.01
C THR A 125 -24.92 -41.24 18.61
N SER A 126 -24.05 -41.58 19.56
CA SER A 126 -23.04 -42.62 19.32
C SER A 126 -23.61 -43.98 19.76
N PRO A 127 -23.91 -44.93 18.85
CA PRO A 127 -24.17 -46.30 19.24
C PRO A 127 -22.86 -46.88 19.77
N ASN A 128 -22.75 -46.98 21.10
CA ASN A 128 -21.70 -47.73 21.78
C ASN A 128 -21.83 -49.22 21.39
N THR A 129 -21.27 -49.61 20.23
CA THR A 129 -21.09 -51.03 19.89
C THR A 129 -19.92 -51.58 20.70
N LYS A 130 -20.16 -51.84 21.98
CA LYS A 130 -19.27 -52.68 22.79
C LYS A 130 -19.39 -54.10 22.28
N LYS A 131 -18.46 -54.54 21.43
CA LYS A 131 -18.28 -55.96 21.10
C LYS A 131 -17.67 -56.65 22.32
N LYS A 132 -18.40 -57.62 22.86
CA LYS A 132 -18.01 -58.53 23.94
C LYS A 132 -17.34 -59.76 23.33
#